data_AF-A0A0D0BZM2-F1
#
_entry.id   AF-A0A0D0BZM2-F1
#
_cell.length_a   1.000
_cell.length_b   1.000
_cell.length_c   1.000
_cell.angle_alpha   90.00
_cell.angle_beta   90.00
_cell.angle_gamma   90.00
#
_symmetry.space_group_name_H-M   'P 1'
#
loop_
_entity.id
_entity.type
_entity.pdbx_description
1 polymer ?
#
loop_
_entity_poly.entity_id
_entity_poly.type
_entity_poly.pdbx_seq_one_letter_code
_entity_poly.pdbx_strand_id
1 'polypeptide(L)'
;MGGSCFMMQGSFSYDNGISIVGTKSIVLQWEEEIKQLVCGIPIQLTYIVHHGNDRGRKHSLAVLGKANIVITTYGIITAEYEQTQGMRLIYMYMYFAFNNSRSDEAHEIRNVRTKKAKAAFSLHALYRWCLTGTPIQNAVLDLHSLFQFVGVEDFSDESWFKKNIALPISKGGPEALTAQWLLKV
;
A
#
# COMPACT_ATOMS: atom_id res chain seq x y z
N MET A 1 35.97 -2.83 -23.13
CA MET A 1 34.50 -2.92 -23.03
C MET A 1 34.14 -3.01 -21.56
N GLY A 2 34.07 -1.86 -20.89
CA GLY A 2 33.78 -1.76 -19.46
C GLY A 2 32.31 -1.46 -19.26
N GLY A 3 31.59 -2.36 -18.61
CA GLY A 3 30.20 -2.15 -18.21
C GLY A 3 30.14 -1.02 -17.19
N SER A 4 29.54 0.10 -17.58
CA SER A 4 29.22 1.20 -16.69
C SER A 4 28.20 0.72 -15.66
N CYS A 5 28.70 0.48 -14.45
CA CYS A 5 27.92 0.43 -13.23
C CYS A 5 27.18 1.76 -13.09
N PHE A 6 25.87 1.77 -13.36
CA PHE A 6 25.00 2.88 -13.00
C PHE A 6 24.80 2.84 -11.48
N MET A 7 25.81 3.27 -10.74
CA MET A 7 25.66 3.77 -9.39
C MET A 7 24.87 5.09 -9.50
N MET A 8 23.56 5.03 -9.31
CA MET A 8 22.80 6.24 -9.01
C MET A 8 23.23 6.73 -7.62
N GLN A 9 24.20 7.63 -7.61
CA GLN A 9 24.44 8.54 -6.49
C GLN A 9 23.19 9.38 -6.30
N GLY A 10 22.48 9.10 -5.21
CA GLY A 10 21.27 9.80 -4.79
C GLY A 10 20.89 9.32 -3.40
N SER A 11 21.78 9.48 -2.43
CA SER A 11 21.48 9.25 -1.02
C SER A 11 20.52 10.34 -0.53
N PHE A 12 19.23 10.19 -0.81
CA PHE A 12 18.19 10.90 -0.09
C PHE A 12 17.80 10.06 1.12
N SER A 13 18.24 10.49 2.31
CA SER A 13 17.69 9.99 3.58
C SER A 13 16.31 10.62 3.75
N TYR A 14 15.26 9.85 3.50
CA TYR A 14 13.88 10.27 3.79
C TYR A 14 13.54 9.76 5.19
N ASP A 15 13.70 10.62 6.19
CA ASP A 15 13.49 10.26 7.58
C ASP A 15 11.98 10.11 7.88
N ASN A 16 11.55 8.87 8.12
CA ASN A 16 10.41 8.51 9.00
C ASN A 16 9.00 9.04 8.65
N GLY A 17 8.69 9.34 7.39
CA GLY A 17 7.31 9.68 6.98
C GLY A 17 6.38 8.45 6.95
N ILE A 18 5.08 8.67 7.14
CA ILE A 18 3.98 7.70 6.99
C ILE A 18 3.07 8.20 5.86
N SER A 19 2.53 7.33 5.03
CA SER A 19 1.65 7.70 3.92
C SER A 19 0.39 6.86 3.93
N ILE A 20 -0.75 7.53 3.97
CA ILE A 20 -2.07 6.93 4.05
C ILE A 20 -2.70 6.97 2.67
N VAL A 21 -3.14 5.82 2.18
CA VAL A 21 -3.78 5.68 0.88
C VAL A 21 -5.16 5.06 1.03
N GLY A 22 -6.16 5.76 0.52
CA GLY A 22 -7.52 5.25 0.49
C GLY A 22 -8.36 5.92 -0.59
N THR A 23 -9.68 5.70 -0.57
CA THR A 23 -10.61 6.52 -1.34
C THR A 23 -10.73 7.92 -0.80
N LYS A 24 -11.32 8.80 -1.61
CA LYS A 24 -11.56 10.20 -1.27
C LYS A 24 -12.31 10.37 0.06
N SER A 25 -13.29 9.52 0.35
CA SER A 25 -14.04 9.53 1.62
C SER A 25 -13.13 9.22 2.81
N ILE A 26 -12.27 8.20 2.69
CA ILE A 26 -11.30 7.82 3.73
C ILE A 26 -10.26 8.92 3.93
N VAL A 27 -9.77 9.55 2.86
CA VAL A 27 -8.81 10.67 2.97
C VAL A 27 -9.36 11.81 3.83
N LEU A 28 -10.63 12.18 3.63
CA LEU A 28 -11.27 13.24 4.41
C LEU A 28 -11.47 12.82 5.88
N GLN A 29 -11.88 11.57 6.11
CA GLN A 29 -12.02 11.05 7.47
C GLN A 29 -10.69 11.01 8.22
N TRP A 30 -9.62 10.52 7.58
CA TRP A 30 -8.28 10.51 8.19
C TRP A 30 -7.74 11.90 8.45
N GLU A 31 -8.05 12.86 7.60
CA GLU A 31 -7.70 14.26 7.85
C GLU A 31 -8.37 14.76 9.15
N GLU A 32 -9.64 14.43 9.39
CA GLU A 32 -10.36 14.80 10.62
C GLU A 32 -9.78 14.08 11.85
N GLU A 33 -9.55 12.77 11.77
CA GLU A 33 -8.99 11.99 12.88
C GLU A 33 -7.57 12.46 13.24
N ILE A 34 -6.72 12.69 12.25
CA ILE A 34 -5.37 13.22 12.47
C ILE A 34 -5.45 14.62 13.06
N LYS A 35 -6.34 15.50 12.58
CA LYS A 35 -6.54 16.83 13.20
C LYS A 35 -6.87 16.70 14.69
N GLN A 36 -7.77 15.80 15.06
CA GLN A 36 -8.15 15.58 16.47
C GLN A 36 -7.00 15.03 17.31
N LEU A 37 -6.27 14.04 16.80
CA LEU A 37 -5.16 13.41 17.51
C LEU A 37 -3.95 14.35 17.67
N VAL A 38 -3.61 15.11 16.63
CA VAL A 38 -2.46 16.02 16.65
C VAL A 38 -2.70 17.21 17.58
N CYS A 39 -3.95 17.65 17.78
CA CYS A 39 -4.26 18.70 18.75
C CYS A 39 -4.06 18.27 20.22
N GLY A 40 -4.02 16.96 20.50
CA GLY A 40 -3.97 16.42 21.87
C GLY A 40 -2.61 15.93 22.35
N ILE A 41 -1.58 15.91 21.50
CA ILE A 41 -0.27 15.30 21.79
C ILE A 41 0.82 16.39 21.81
N PRO A 42 1.78 16.36 22.75
CA PRO A 42 2.89 17.32 22.81
C PRO A 42 3.88 17.22 21.63
N ILE A 43 3.72 16.21 20.77
CA ILE A 43 4.53 16.01 19.56
C ILE A 43 3.84 16.71 18.40
N GLN A 44 4.51 17.70 17.78
CA GLN A 44 4.04 18.32 16.55
C GLN A 44 4.20 17.36 15.37
N LEU A 45 3.18 16.55 15.11
CA LEU A 45 3.08 15.75 13.90
C LEU A 45 2.64 16.65 12.74
N THR A 46 3.42 16.68 11.66
CA THR A 46 3.06 17.37 10.42
C THR A 46 2.36 16.42 9.46
N TYR A 47 1.27 16.85 8.85
CA TYR A 47 0.58 16.07 7.81
C TYR A 47 0.26 16.90 6.57
N ILE A 48 0.20 16.25 5.41
CA ILE A 48 -0.16 16.84 4.12
C ILE A 48 -1.24 15.98 3.46
N VAL A 49 -2.36 16.60 3.08
CA VAL A 49 -3.37 15.97 2.23
C VAL A 49 -2.99 16.20 0.77
N HIS A 50 -2.34 15.22 0.16
CA HIS A 50 -1.99 15.23 -1.25
C HIS A 50 -3.18 14.75 -2.10
N HIS A 51 -4.16 15.65 -2.29
CA HIS A 51 -5.37 15.42 -3.08
C HIS A 51 -5.78 16.66 -3.92
N GLY A 52 -6.59 16.46 -4.97
CA GLY A 52 -7.18 17.54 -5.77
C GLY A 52 -6.35 18.02 -6.97
N ASN A 53 -6.94 18.83 -7.86
CA ASN A 53 -6.33 19.20 -9.16
C ASN A 53 -5.10 20.11 -9.05
N ASP A 54 -4.97 20.90 -7.98
CA ASP A 54 -3.83 21.80 -7.77
C ASP A 54 -2.66 21.18 -7.01
N ARG A 55 -2.72 19.87 -6.72
CA ARG A 55 -1.73 19.16 -5.90
C ARG A 55 -0.29 19.28 -6.41
N GLY A 56 -0.08 19.19 -7.72
CA GLY A 56 1.26 19.29 -8.33
C GLY A 56 1.87 20.69 -8.27
N ARG A 57 1.04 21.72 -8.07
CA ARG A 57 1.51 23.10 -7.80
C ARG A 57 1.76 23.37 -6.32
N LYS A 58 1.05 22.68 -5.43
CA LYS A 58 1.10 22.90 -3.97
C LYS A 58 2.11 22.01 -3.25
N HIS A 59 2.34 20.79 -3.72
CA HIS A 59 3.14 19.79 -3.02
C HIS A 59 4.21 19.21 -3.95
N SER A 60 5.42 19.78 -3.90
CA SER A 60 6.57 19.16 -4.55
C SER A 60 7.01 17.91 -3.78
N LEU A 61 7.73 17.00 -4.43
CA LEU A 61 8.28 15.79 -3.79
C LEU A 61 9.12 16.13 -2.55
N ALA A 62 9.87 17.25 -2.60
CA ALA A 62 10.69 17.72 -1.49
C ALA A 62 9.86 18.22 -0.29
N VAL A 63 8.64 18.72 -0.52
CA VAL A 63 7.71 19.11 0.54
C VAL A 63 7.05 17.88 1.14
N LEU A 64 6.64 16.93 0.30
CA LEU A 64 6.03 15.68 0.75
C LEU A 64 7.00 14.83 1.57
N GLY A 65 8.28 14.77 1.19
CA GLY A 65 9.31 14.05 1.93
C GLY A 65 9.69 14.66 3.29
N LYS A 66 9.21 15.87 3.61
CA LYS A 66 9.41 16.50 4.93
C LYS A 66 8.25 16.30 5.89
N ALA A 67 7.09 15.86 5.39
CA ALA A 67 5.92 15.63 6.23
C ALA A 67 6.04 14.31 6.99
N ASN A 68 5.53 14.27 8.22
CA ASN A 68 5.42 13.01 8.96
C ASN A 68 4.29 12.14 8.43
N ILE A 69 3.21 12.73 7.91
CA ILE A 69 2.08 11.99 7.34
C ILE A 69 1.68 12.57 5.98
N VAL A 70 1.59 11.75 4.92
CA VAL A 70 1.05 12.13 3.61
C VAL A 70 -0.22 11.34 3.31
N ILE A 71 -1.35 12.01 3.19
CA ILE A 71 -2.64 11.36 2.89
C ILE A 71 -2.95 11.54 1.40
N THR A 72 -3.14 10.45 0.66
CA THR A 72 -3.40 10.50 -0.79
C THR A 72 -4.38 9.40 -1.22
N THR A 73 -4.67 9.33 -2.53
CA THR A 73 -5.60 8.35 -3.09
C THR A 73 -4.94 7.45 -4.13
N TYR A 74 -5.52 6.25 -4.33
CA TYR A 74 -5.08 5.32 -5.39
C TYR A 74 -5.10 5.94 -6.78
N GLY A 75 -6.08 6.81 -7.06
CA GLY A 75 -6.16 7.51 -8.35
C GLY A 75 -4.95 8.43 -8.58
N ILE A 76 -4.44 9.08 -7.53
CA ILE A 76 -3.27 9.95 -7.65
C ILE A 76 -2.01 9.13 -7.81
N ILE A 77 -1.81 8.11 -6.99
CA ILE A 77 -0.66 7.19 -7.11
C ILE A 77 -0.61 6.57 -8.50
N THR A 78 -1.77 6.16 -9.04
CA THR A 78 -1.84 5.59 -10.39
C THR A 78 -1.48 6.63 -11.46
N ALA A 79 -2.00 7.85 -11.35
CA ALA A 79 -1.69 8.92 -12.29
C ALA A 79 -0.20 9.32 -12.25
N GLU A 80 0.39 9.41 -11.06
CA GLU A 80 1.81 9.71 -10.88
C GLU A 80 2.70 8.57 -11.38
N TYR A 81 2.32 7.32 -11.13
CA TYR A 81 3.01 6.14 -11.66
C TYR A 81 3.04 6.14 -13.20
N GLU A 82 1.94 6.55 -13.85
CA GLU A 82 1.87 6.69 -15.30
C GLU A 82 2.73 7.85 -15.82
N GLN A 83 2.70 9.01 -15.15
CA GLN A 83 3.50 10.18 -15.53
C GLN A 83 5.00 9.93 -15.40
N THR A 84 5.40 9.18 -14.37
CA THR A 84 6.81 8.88 -14.07
C THR A 84 7.31 7.64 -14.80
N GLN A 85 6.52 7.03 -15.69
CA GLN A 85 6.87 5.79 -16.41
C GLN A 85 7.29 4.65 -15.46
N GLY A 86 6.69 4.60 -14.26
CA GLY A 86 7.03 3.63 -13.24
C GLY A 86 8.35 3.89 -12.49
N MET A 87 8.95 5.09 -12.61
CA MET A 87 9.99 5.48 -11.67
C MET A 87 9.41 5.52 -10.25
N ARG A 88 10.08 4.81 -9.35
CA ARG A 88 9.66 4.55 -7.97
C ARG A 88 9.24 5.85 -7.26
N LEU A 89 7.96 5.98 -6.96
CA LEU A 89 7.48 6.98 -6.03
C LEU A 89 7.86 6.51 -4.62
N ILE A 90 8.68 7.30 -3.94
CA ILE A 90 9.17 6.99 -2.59
C ILE A 90 8.24 7.69 -1.62
N TYR A 91 7.28 6.94 -1.09
CA TYR A 91 6.55 7.31 0.10
C TYR A 91 6.41 6.03 0.94
N MET A 92 6.41 6.12 2.26
CA MET A 92 6.34 4.95 3.14
C MET A 92 4.88 4.71 3.53
N TYR A 93 4.32 3.51 3.37
CA TYR A 93 2.86 3.32 3.34
C TYR A 93 2.27 2.64 4.59
N MET A 94 1.29 3.31 5.22
CA MET A 94 0.36 2.73 6.19
C MET A 94 -1.06 2.80 5.63
N TYR A 95 -1.68 1.65 5.44
CA TYR A 95 -3.02 1.54 4.90
C TYR A 95 -4.02 1.36 6.05
N PHE A 96 -5.17 2.03 6.01
CA PHE A 96 -6.26 1.81 6.96
C PHE A 96 -7.57 1.60 6.21
N ALA A 97 -8.25 0.48 6.42
CA ALA A 97 -9.69 0.38 6.22
C ALA A 97 -10.37 0.06 7.55
N PHE A 98 -11.17 0.99 8.05
CA PHE A 98 -12.05 0.77 9.19
C PHE A 98 -13.48 1.13 8.79
N ASN A 99 -14.34 0.11 8.64
CA ASN A 99 -15.74 0.17 9.07
C ASN A 99 -16.43 -1.20 8.95
N ASN A 100 -17.11 -1.61 10.03
CA ASN A 100 -17.86 -2.87 10.15
C ASN A 100 -19.23 -2.87 9.44
N SER A 101 -19.46 -2.02 8.45
CA SER A 101 -20.77 -1.95 7.78
C SER A 101 -20.77 -1.51 6.32
N ARG A 102 -19.61 -1.12 5.77
CA ARG A 102 -19.46 -0.84 4.33
C ARG A 102 -18.09 -1.35 3.89
N SER A 103 -18.12 -2.49 3.21
CA SER A 103 -17.19 -2.89 2.15
C SER A 103 -16.77 -1.61 1.39
N ASP A 104 -15.51 -1.21 1.24
CA ASP A 104 -14.44 -1.73 0.38
C ASP A 104 -13.21 -0.84 0.61
N GLU A 105 -11.96 -1.28 0.38
CA GLU A 105 -10.91 -0.36 -0.14
C GLU A 105 -9.60 -1.10 -0.50
N ALA A 106 -9.20 -2.15 0.24
CA ALA A 106 -7.97 -2.91 -0.08
C ALA A 106 -8.16 -3.76 -1.34
N HIS A 107 -9.42 -3.78 -1.79
CA HIS A 107 -9.92 -4.35 -3.03
C HIS A 107 -9.25 -3.74 -4.25
N GLU A 108 -8.90 -2.45 -4.19
CA GLU A 108 -8.31 -1.71 -5.30
C GLU A 108 -6.95 -2.28 -5.71
N ILE A 109 -6.29 -3.02 -4.81
CA ILE A 109 -5.01 -3.69 -5.06
C ILE A 109 -5.12 -5.22 -5.05
N ARG A 110 -6.32 -5.82 -5.04
CA ARG A 110 -6.48 -7.30 -5.02
C ARG A 110 -6.05 -8.00 -6.29
N ASN A 111 -6.08 -7.29 -7.40
CA ASN A 111 -5.64 -7.84 -8.66
C ASN A 111 -4.30 -7.20 -9.00
N VAL A 112 -3.23 -7.96 -8.75
CA VAL A 112 -1.82 -7.63 -9.03
C VAL A 112 -1.59 -7.12 -10.46
N ARG A 113 -2.49 -7.45 -11.41
CA ARG A 113 -2.39 -7.04 -12.82
C ARG A 113 -2.93 -5.64 -13.08
N THR A 114 -3.76 -5.11 -12.18
CA THR A 114 -4.36 -3.77 -12.35
C THR A 114 -3.30 -2.69 -12.26
N LYS A 115 -3.54 -1.57 -12.95
CA LYS A 115 -2.66 -0.40 -12.89
C LYS A 115 -2.55 0.15 -11.47
N LYS A 116 -3.65 0.15 -10.71
CA LYS A 116 -3.69 0.58 -9.30
C LYS A 116 -2.79 -0.30 -8.43
N ALA A 117 -2.88 -1.63 -8.55
CA ALA A 117 -2.00 -2.54 -7.82
C ALA A 117 -0.52 -2.36 -8.21
N LYS A 118 -0.21 -2.29 -9.50
CA LYS A 118 1.17 -2.07 -9.98
C LYS A 118 1.75 -0.75 -9.47
N ALA A 119 0.97 0.33 -9.57
CA ALA A 119 1.34 1.62 -9.04
C ALA A 119 1.57 1.54 -7.53
N ALA A 120 0.67 0.87 -6.80
CA ALA A 120 0.80 0.68 -5.36
C ALA A 120 2.01 -0.18 -4.97
N PHE A 121 2.40 -1.16 -5.78
CA PHE A 121 3.50 -2.07 -5.49
C PHE A 121 4.86 -1.46 -5.82
N SER A 122 4.90 -0.52 -6.78
CA SER A 122 6.10 0.22 -7.18
C SER A 122 6.64 1.17 -6.11
N LEU A 123 5.85 1.39 -5.08
CA LEU A 123 6.10 2.28 -3.97
C LEU A 123 7.21 1.76 -3.06
N HIS A 124 8.17 2.63 -2.72
CA HIS A 124 9.27 2.25 -1.84
C HIS A 124 8.96 2.55 -0.37
N ALA A 125 8.80 1.49 0.45
CA ALA A 125 8.52 1.59 1.87
C ALA A 125 9.30 0.52 2.66
N LEU A 126 9.78 0.87 3.86
CA LEU A 126 10.40 -0.09 4.79
C LEU A 126 9.36 -1.02 5.41
N TYR A 127 8.18 -0.47 5.74
CA TYR A 127 7.07 -1.22 6.28
C TYR A 127 5.82 -0.94 5.45
N ARG A 128 5.06 -1.99 5.16
CA ARG A 128 3.81 -1.92 4.43
C ARG A 128 2.73 -2.61 5.24
N TRP A 129 1.67 -1.88 5.50
CA TRP A 129 0.51 -2.39 6.23
C TRP A 129 -0.67 -2.44 5.29
N CYS A 130 -1.53 -3.45 5.41
CA CYS A 130 -2.87 -3.47 4.82
C CYS A 130 -3.87 -3.91 5.89
N LEU A 131 -4.96 -3.16 6.05
CA LEU A 131 -5.98 -3.34 7.07
C LEU A 131 -7.30 -3.48 6.32
N THR A 132 -7.90 -4.67 6.27
CA THR A 132 -9.17 -4.87 5.58
C THR A 132 -10.09 -5.71 6.43
N GLY A 133 -11.35 -5.28 6.56
CA GLY A 133 -12.38 -6.07 7.23
C GLY A 133 -12.81 -7.31 6.44
N THR A 134 -12.43 -7.39 5.16
CA THR A 134 -12.77 -8.50 4.25
C THR A 134 -11.54 -8.86 3.39
N PRO A 135 -10.55 -9.59 3.96
CA PRO A 135 -9.32 -9.94 3.24
C PRO A 135 -9.58 -10.92 2.08
N ILE A 136 -10.60 -11.77 2.20
CA ILE A 136 -11.09 -12.66 1.13
C ILE A 136 -12.49 -12.17 0.75
N GLN A 137 -12.74 -12.00 -0.55
CA GLN A 137 -14.11 -11.75 -1.03
C GLN A 137 -14.51 -12.64 -2.19
N ASN A 138 -13.68 -12.69 -3.23
CA ASN A 138 -14.01 -13.44 -4.44
C ASN A 138 -13.26 -14.76 -4.48
N ALA A 139 -11.96 -14.74 -4.17
CA ALA A 139 -11.12 -15.93 -4.22
C ALA A 139 -10.01 -15.87 -3.17
N VAL A 140 -9.47 -17.04 -2.82
CA VAL A 140 -8.28 -17.16 -1.94
C VAL A 140 -7.08 -16.41 -2.52
N LEU A 141 -7.01 -16.24 -3.84
CA LEU A 141 -5.98 -15.44 -4.51
C LEU A 141 -6.06 -13.93 -4.17
N ASP A 142 -7.16 -13.44 -3.62
CA ASP A 142 -7.23 -12.06 -3.12
C ASP A 142 -6.20 -11.84 -1.99
N LEU A 143 -5.93 -12.87 -1.19
CA LEU A 143 -4.90 -12.83 -0.13
C LEU A 143 -3.49 -12.74 -0.70
N HIS A 144 -3.20 -13.45 -1.80
CA HIS A 144 -1.88 -13.40 -2.45
C HIS A 144 -1.50 -11.95 -2.78
N SER A 145 -2.45 -11.19 -3.34
CA SER A 145 -2.20 -9.79 -3.68
C SER A 145 -1.92 -8.92 -2.46
N LEU A 146 -2.59 -9.19 -1.33
CA LEU A 146 -2.34 -8.48 -0.07
C LEU A 146 -0.97 -8.86 0.52
N PHE A 147 -0.60 -10.15 0.51
CA PHE A 147 0.71 -10.60 0.97
C PHE A 147 1.85 -10.07 0.10
N GLN A 148 1.65 -10.04 -1.23
CA GLN A 148 2.59 -9.44 -2.17
C GLN A 148 2.75 -7.94 -1.92
N PHE A 149 1.67 -7.25 -1.58
CA PHE A 149 1.73 -5.85 -1.19
C PHE A 149 2.56 -5.67 0.09
N VAL A 150 2.22 -6.39 1.16
CA VAL A 150 2.91 -6.31 2.46
C VAL A 150 4.38 -6.75 2.34
N GLY A 151 4.70 -7.65 1.41
CA GLY A 151 6.05 -8.15 1.17
C GLY A 151 6.39 -9.38 2.01
N VAL A 152 5.41 -10.24 2.30
CA VAL A 152 5.64 -11.51 3.01
C VAL A 152 6.25 -12.51 2.03
N GLU A 153 7.52 -12.88 2.17
CA GLU A 153 8.33 -13.60 1.17
C GLU A 153 7.60 -14.77 0.50
N ASP A 154 7.36 -15.86 1.23
CA ASP A 154 6.77 -17.09 0.68
C ASP A 154 5.37 -16.85 0.09
N PHE A 155 4.58 -15.99 0.74
CA PHE A 155 3.21 -15.67 0.32
C PHE A 155 3.15 -14.67 -0.85
N SER A 156 4.27 -14.04 -1.21
CA SER A 156 4.36 -13.11 -2.34
C SER A 156 4.59 -13.82 -3.67
N ASP A 157 5.12 -15.05 -3.65
CA ASP A 157 5.28 -15.86 -4.87
C ASP A 157 3.93 -16.47 -5.28
N GLU A 158 3.45 -16.08 -6.47
CA GLU A 158 2.15 -16.52 -6.98
C GLU A 158 2.10 -18.04 -7.22
N SER A 159 3.21 -18.63 -7.66
CA SER A 159 3.30 -20.08 -7.95
C SER A 159 3.29 -20.87 -6.65
N TRP A 160 4.06 -20.43 -5.66
CA TRP A 160 4.07 -21.01 -4.32
C TRP A 160 2.70 -20.89 -3.67
N PHE A 161 2.09 -19.71 -3.70
CA PHE A 161 0.79 -19.46 -3.08
C PHE A 161 -0.29 -20.33 -3.73
N LYS A 162 -0.30 -20.44 -5.06
CA LYS A 162 -1.23 -21.32 -5.77
C LYS A 162 -1.06 -22.78 -5.36
N LYS A 163 0.18 -23.25 -5.31
CA LYS A 163 0.50 -24.66 -5.01
C LYS A 163 0.17 -25.04 -3.58
N ASN A 164 0.53 -24.19 -2.61
CA ASN A 164 0.51 -24.54 -1.20
C ASN A 164 -0.74 -24.03 -0.46
N ILE A 165 -1.45 -23.03 -1.01
CA ILE A 165 -2.62 -22.44 -0.37
C ILE A 165 -3.87 -22.59 -1.25
N ALA A 166 -3.87 -22.00 -2.46
CA ALA A 166 -5.09 -21.91 -3.27
C ALA A 166 -5.61 -23.29 -3.73
N LEU A 167 -4.73 -24.14 -4.27
CA LEU A 167 -5.09 -25.47 -4.76
C LEU A 167 -5.55 -26.41 -3.63
N PRO A 168 -4.83 -26.53 -2.49
CA PRO A 168 -5.30 -27.33 -1.37
C PRO A 168 -6.66 -26.88 -0.84
N ILE A 169 -6.86 -25.57 -0.65
CA ILE A 169 -8.15 -25.04 -0.17
C ILE A 169 -9.28 -25.35 -1.16
N SER A 170 -9.03 -25.23 -2.48
CA SER A 170 -10.03 -25.55 -3.50
C SER A 170 -10.36 -27.05 -3.58
N LYS A 171 -9.39 -27.94 -3.31
CA LYS A 171 -9.58 -29.40 -3.37
C LYS A 171 -10.22 -29.97 -2.10
N GLY A 172 -10.07 -29.28 -0.96
CA GLY A 172 -10.52 -29.77 0.33
C GLY A 172 -9.63 -30.86 0.93
N GLY A 173 -10.09 -31.49 2.02
CA GLY A 173 -9.37 -32.56 2.70
C GLY A 173 -8.30 -32.08 3.69
N PRO A 174 -7.44 -33.00 4.18
CA PRO A 174 -6.44 -32.69 5.21
C PRO A 174 -5.46 -31.59 4.81
N GLU A 175 -5.08 -31.55 3.53
CA GLU A 175 -4.17 -30.54 2.97
C GLU A 175 -4.78 -29.12 3.02
N ALA A 176 -6.11 -29.00 2.88
CA ALA A 176 -6.81 -27.73 3.02
C ALA A 176 -6.73 -27.19 4.46
N LEU A 177 -6.76 -28.07 5.47
CA LEU A 177 -6.59 -27.66 6.86
C LEU A 177 -5.18 -27.13 7.08
N THR A 178 -4.15 -27.80 6.58
CA THR A 178 -2.76 -27.32 6.66
C THR A 178 -2.60 -25.95 5.99
N ALA A 179 -3.20 -25.77 4.80
CA ALA A 179 -3.20 -24.48 4.11
C ALA A 179 -3.91 -23.38 4.91
N GLN A 180 -5.04 -23.69 5.54
CA GLN A 180 -5.74 -22.74 6.43
C GLN A 180 -4.93 -22.42 7.69
N TRP A 181 -4.20 -23.40 8.24
CA TRP A 181 -3.31 -23.19 9.38
C TRP A 181 -2.16 -22.25 9.03
N LEU A 182 -1.57 -22.37 7.83
CA LEU A 182 -0.54 -21.44 7.34
C LEU A 182 -1.06 -20.00 7.19
N LEU A 183 -2.37 -19.79 7.01
CA LEU A 183 -2.98 -18.47 6.91
C LEU A 183 -3.37 -17.85 8.26
N LYS A 184 -3.26 -18.59 9.37
CA LYS A 184 -3.62 -18.12 10.72
C LYS A 184 -2.44 -17.56 11.52
N VAL A 185 -1.28 -17.36 10.88
CA VAL A 185 -0.12 -16.67 11.46
C VAL A 185 -0.49 -15.24 11.81
#